data_AF-A0A933YX05-F1
#
_entry.id   AF-A0A933YX05-F1
#
_cell.length_a   1.000
_cell.length_b   1.000
_cell.length_c   1.000
_cell.angle_alpha   90.00
_cell.angle_beta   90.00
_cell.angle_gamma   90.00
#
_symmetry.space_group_name_H-M   'P 1'
#
loop_
_entity.id
_entity.type
_entity.pdbx_description
1 polymer ?
#
loop_
_entity_poly.entity_id
_entity_poly.type
_entity_poly.pdbx_seq_one_letter_code
_entity_poly.pdbx_strand_id
1 'polypeptide(L)'
;MKASSDKMYDKYKDIDFADAKTVAETPHLAKLQAEAGGKSRITMRVDNDVLATFKARAEMLGGNYQTLMNDALKQFAQGFRLSDVVREAIHETWETSLTARPAGRGKKLR
;
A
#
# COMPACT_ATOMS: atom_id res chain seq x y z
N MET A 1 35.96 19.52 7.96
CA MET A 1 34.54 19.17 8.11
C MET A 1 34.38 17.68 7.83
N LYS A 2 34.20 16.82 8.85
CA LYS A 2 33.84 15.40 8.65
C LYS A 2 32.31 15.33 8.59
N ALA A 3 31.76 14.97 7.43
CA ALA A 3 30.32 14.98 7.16
C ALA A 3 29.58 13.66 7.49
N SER A 4 30.23 12.72 8.18
CA SER A 4 29.58 11.47 8.58
C SER A 4 29.17 11.52 10.04
N SER A 5 27.86 11.54 10.30
CA SER A 5 27.26 11.41 11.64
C SER A 5 27.25 9.96 12.14
N ASP A 6 27.84 9.02 11.39
CA ASP A 6 27.80 7.62 11.73
C ASP A 6 28.81 7.28 12.85
N LYS A 7 28.30 7.02 14.05
CA LYS A 7 29.09 6.68 15.24
C LYS A 7 29.89 5.39 15.07
N MET A 8 29.57 4.57 14.06
CA MET A 8 30.23 3.30 13.78
C MET A 8 31.41 3.41 12.81
N TYR A 9 31.61 4.56 12.14
CA TYR A 9 32.64 4.72 11.10
C TYR A 9 34.04 4.38 11.60
N ASP A 10 34.47 4.98 12.72
CA ASP A 10 35.81 4.78 13.24
C ASP A 10 36.07 3.34 13.74
N LYS A 11 35.01 2.58 14.03
CA LYS A 11 35.11 1.18 14.48
C LYS A 11 35.36 0.21 13.33
N TYR A 12 34.84 0.50 12.14
CA TYR A 12 34.84 -0.43 11.02
C TYR A 12 35.64 0.06 9.80
N LYS A 13 36.19 1.28 9.85
CA LYS A 13 36.98 1.87 8.76
C LYS A 13 38.20 1.05 8.32
N ASP A 14 38.76 0.26 9.24
CA ASP A 14 39.99 -0.52 9.01
C ASP A 14 39.69 -2.02 8.82
N ILE A 15 38.41 -2.41 8.70
CA ILE A 15 38.04 -3.82 8.42
C ILE A 15 38.32 -4.14 6.96
N ASP A 16 39.04 -5.23 6.74
CA ASP A 16 39.25 -5.82 5.42
C ASP A 16 38.04 -6.68 5.01
N PHE A 17 37.46 -6.36 3.86
CA PHE A 17 36.31 -7.04 3.27
C PHE A 17 36.68 -7.89 2.06
N ALA A 18 37.96 -8.15 1.80
CA ALA A 18 38.42 -8.93 0.65
C ALA A 18 37.80 -10.33 0.58
N ASP A 19 37.58 -10.98 1.74
CA ASP A 19 36.98 -12.32 1.84
C ASP A 19 35.48 -12.30 2.19
N ALA A 20 34.82 -11.15 2.09
CA ALA A 20 33.41 -11.03 2.45
C ALA A 20 32.53 -11.77 1.44
N LYS A 21 31.62 -12.61 1.94
CA LYS A 21 30.58 -13.26 1.13
C LYS A 21 29.56 -12.25 0.66
N THR A 22 29.13 -12.36 -0.59
CA THR A 22 28.08 -11.49 -1.13
C THR A 22 26.73 -11.80 -0.48
N VAL A 23 25.80 -10.87 -0.60
CA VAL A 23 24.41 -11.06 -0.12
C VAL A 23 23.77 -12.28 -0.76
N ALA A 24 24.07 -12.55 -2.04
CA ALA A 24 23.59 -13.71 -2.77
C ALA A 24 24.16 -15.04 -2.24
N GLU A 25 25.39 -15.04 -1.74
CA GLU A 25 26.08 -16.21 -1.19
C GLU A 25 25.68 -16.53 0.26
N THR A 26 24.92 -15.63 0.91
CA THR A 26 24.43 -15.81 2.27
C THR A 26 22.93 -16.14 2.22
N PRO A 27 22.52 -17.43 2.37
CA PRO A 27 21.15 -17.86 2.06
C PRO A 27 20.05 -17.08 2.79
N HIS A 28 20.29 -16.75 4.07
CA HIS A 28 19.33 -15.98 4.87
C HIS A 28 19.17 -14.53 4.37
N LEU A 29 20.25 -13.91 3.89
CA LEU A 29 20.21 -12.55 3.35
C LEU A 29 19.61 -12.53 1.93
N ALA A 30 19.94 -13.53 1.11
CA ALA A 30 19.34 -13.71 -0.21
C ALA A 30 17.82 -13.88 -0.13
N LYS A 31 17.34 -14.64 0.86
CA LYS A 31 15.90 -14.81 1.11
C LYS A 31 15.21 -13.49 1.49
N LEU A 32 15.79 -12.73 2.42
CA LEU A 32 15.26 -11.42 2.81
C LEU A 32 15.23 -10.43 1.63
N GLN A 33 16.25 -10.46 0.77
CA GLN A 33 16.29 -9.60 -0.41
C GLN A 33 15.25 -10.01 -1.46
N ALA A 34 15.02 -11.31 -1.64
CA ALA A 34 13.96 -11.82 -2.52
C ALA A 34 12.56 -11.46 -2.00
N GLU A 35 12.34 -11.52 -0.69
CA GLU A 35 11.09 -11.08 -0.04
C GLU A 35 10.86 -9.56 -0.17
N ALA A 36 11.93 -8.76 -0.13
CA ALA A 36 11.87 -7.32 -0.38
C ALA A 36 11.76 -6.96 -1.88
N GLY A 37 12.13 -7.88 -2.78
CA GLY A 37 12.29 -7.70 -4.23
C GLY A 37 11.02 -7.80 -5.06
N GLY A 38 9.82 -7.71 -4.48
CA GLY A 38 8.54 -7.92 -5.18
C GLY A 38 8.13 -6.85 -6.20
N LYS A 39 9.02 -5.91 -6.58
CA LYS A 39 8.72 -4.81 -7.52
C LYS A 39 9.59 -4.92 -8.76
N SER A 40 8.97 -5.14 -9.92
CA SER A 40 9.66 -5.10 -11.20
C SER A 40 9.80 -3.67 -11.71
N ARG A 41 10.99 -3.29 -12.19
CA ARG A 41 11.18 -2.02 -12.91
C ARG A 41 10.57 -2.15 -14.31
N ILE A 42 9.60 -1.30 -14.61
CA ILE A 42 8.95 -1.25 -15.92
C ILE A 42 9.11 0.14 -16.54
N THR A 43 9.10 0.19 -17.88
CA THR A 43 8.97 1.44 -18.62
C THR A 43 7.53 1.51 -19.14
N MET A 44 6.78 2.55 -18.77
CA MET A 44 5.41 2.77 -19.23
C MET A 44 5.20 4.24 -19.60
N ARG A 45 4.25 4.52 -20.49
CA ARG A 45 3.81 5.89 -20.79
C ARG A 45 2.64 6.24 -19.87
N VAL A 46 2.70 7.43 -19.29
CA VAL A 46 1.68 7.98 -18.39
C VAL A 46 1.51 9.44 -18.79
N ASP A 47 0.27 9.92 -18.80
CA ASP A 47 -0.01 11.31 -19.10
C ASP A 47 0.55 12.25 -18.01
N ASN A 48 1.00 13.42 -18.42
CA ASN A 48 1.71 14.36 -17.54
C ASN A 48 0.81 14.90 -16.41
N ASP A 49 -0.47 15.08 -16.69
CA ASP A 49 -1.50 15.52 -15.75
C ASP A 49 -1.78 14.47 -14.67
N VAL A 50 -1.85 13.19 -15.06
CA VAL A 50 -1.96 12.06 -14.14
C VAL A 50 -0.75 12.03 -13.23
N LEU A 51 0.47 12.10 -13.79
CA LEU A 51 1.70 12.11 -13.02
C LEU A 51 1.77 13.29 -12.05
N ALA A 52 1.38 14.49 -12.49
CA ALA A 52 1.33 15.68 -11.65
C ALA A 52 0.38 15.51 -10.47
N THR A 53 -0.80 14.92 -10.71
CA THR A 53 -1.80 14.66 -9.65
C THR A 53 -1.26 13.72 -8.57
N PHE A 54 -0.60 12.64 -8.96
CA PHE A 54 -0.01 11.70 -8.00
C PHE A 54 1.18 12.30 -7.23
N LYS A 55 1.98 13.15 -7.87
CA LYS A 55 3.07 13.89 -7.19
C LYS A 55 2.54 14.85 -6.13
N ALA A 56 1.56 15.69 -6.49
CA ALA A 56 0.96 16.63 -5.54
C ALA A 56 0.33 15.92 -4.33
N ARG A 57 -0.38 14.81 -4.56
CA ARG A 57 -0.95 14.00 -3.46
C ARG A 57 0.13 13.38 -2.58
N ALA A 58 1.23 12.93 -3.16
CA ALA A 58 2.35 12.36 -2.41
C ALA A 58 3.02 13.42 -1.53
N GLU A 59 3.21 14.64 -2.03
CA GLU A 59 3.75 15.76 -1.24
C GLU A 59 2.85 16.09 -0.04
N MET A 60 1.54 16.14 -0.24
CA MET A 60 0.58 16.41 0.84
C MET A 60 0.58 15.33 1.93
N LEU A 61 0.74 14.06 1.55
CA LEU A 61 0.72 12.91 2.45
C LEU A 61 2.11 12.55 3.01
N GLY A 62 3.17 13.25 2.58
CA GLY A 62 4.55 12.95 2.96
C GLY A 62 5.05 11.59 2.44
N GLY A 63 4.61 11.17 1.25
CA GLY A 63 4.85 9.83 0.69
C GLY A 63 5.52 9.81 -0.69
N ASN A 64 5.59 8.62 -1.29
CA ASN A 64 6.10 8.41 -2.65
C ASN A 64 4.94 8.24 -3.65
N TYR A 65 4.91 9.05 -4.71
CA TYR A 65 3.91 8.98 -5.77
C TYR A 65 3.85 7.61 -6.46
N GLN A 66 4.97 6.89 -6.55
CA GLN A 66 5.02 5.54 -7.11
C GLN A 66 4.24 4.53 -6.27
N THR A 67 4.24 4.70 -4.93
CA THR A 67 3.45 3.84 -4.03
C THR A 67 1.96 4.06 -4.26
N LEU A 68 1.52 5.32 -4.31
CA LEU A 68 0.12 5.67 -4.59
C LEU A 68 -0.34 5.14 -5.94
N MET A 69 0.50 5.26 -6.96
CA MET A 69 0.19 4.79 -8.31
C MET A 69 0.07 3.26 -8.35
N ASN A 70 0.99 2.55 -7.69
CA ASN A 70 0.94 1.10 -7.59
C ASN A 70 -0.30 0.60 -6.84
N ASP A 71 -0.70 1.28 -5.77
CA ASP A 71 -1.90 0.90 -5.02
C ASP A 71 -3.18 1.14 -5.83
N ALA A 72 -3.25 2.22 -6.61
CA ALA A 72 -4.35 2.43 -7.56
C ALA A 72 -4.41 1.32 -8.62
N LEU A 73 -3.25 0.90 -9.16
CA LEU A 73 -3.19 -0.22 -10.11
C LEU A 73 -3.64 -1.54 -9.46
N LYS A 74 -3.27 -1.81 -8.21
CA LYS A 74 -3.75 -3.00 -7.47
C LYS A 74 -5.26 -2.99 -7.28
N GLN A 75 -5.84 -1.86 -6.84
CA GLN A 75 -7.28 -1.74 -6.65
C GLN A 75 -8.04 -1.99 -7.95
N PHE A 76 -7.52 -1.41 -9.05
CA PHE A 76 -8.10 -1.62 -10.37
C PHE A 76 -7.98 -3.09 -10.83
N ALA A 77 -6.81 -3.71 -10.65
CA ALA A 77 -6.58 -5.10 -11.03
C ALA A 77 -7.41 -6.10 -10.21
N GLN A 78 -7.66 -5.80 -8.93
CA GLN A 78 -8.54 -6.58 -8.05
C GLN A 78 -10.02 -6.46 -8.44
N GLY A 79 -10.36 -5.60 -9.40
CA GLY A 79 -11.72 -5.42 -9.86
C GLY A 79 -12.60 -4.68 -8.86
N PHE A 80 -12.02 -3.98 -7.86
CA PHE A 80 -12.79 -3.11 -6.97
C PHE A 80 -13.41 -1.99 -7.80
N ARG A 81 -14.65 -2.18 -8.20
CA ARG A 81 -15.46 -1.11 -8.74
C ARG A 81 -16.13 -0.44 -7.57
N LEU A 82 -16.10 0.90 -7.57
CA LEU A 82 -16.91 1.67 -6.63
C LEU A 82 -18.39 1.23 -6.65
N SER A 83 -18.87 0.72 -7.79
CA SER A 83 -20.22 0.13 -7.90
C SER A 83 -20.46 -1.04 -6.96
N ASP A 84 -19.45 -1.85 -6.67
CA ASP A 84 -19.61 -3.06 -5.87
C ASP A 84 -19.69 -2.70 -4.38
N VAL A 85 -18.82 -1.78 -3.96
CA VAL A 85 -18.89 -1.15 -2.63
C VAL A 85 -20.21 -0.40 -2.42
N VAL A 86 -20.67 0.35 -3.43
CA VAL A 86 -21.95 1.06 -3.37
C VAL A 86 -23.13 0.09 -3.35
N ARG A 87 -23.10 -0.99 -4.14
CA ARG A 87 -24.14 -2.03 -4.12
C ARG A 87 -24.22 -2.71 -2.76
N GLU A 88 -23.08 -3.02 -2.15
CA GLU A 88 -23.01 -3.66 -0.83
C GLU A 88 -23.53 -2.74 0.27
N ALA A 89 -23.08 -1.48 0.30
CA ALA A 89 -23.58 -0.48 1.24
C ALA A 89 -25.08 -0.23 1.09
N ILE A 90 -25.58 -0.18 -0.15
CA ILE A 90 -27.02 -0.11 -0.40
C ILE A 90 -27.70 -1.37 0.17
N HIS A 91 -27.26 -2.57 -0.19
CA HIS A 91 -27.89 -3.83 0.26
C HIS A 91 -27.98 -3.94 1.79
N GLU A 92 -26.90 -3.60 2.50
CA GLU A 92 -26.84 -3.59 3.96
C GLU A 92 -27.88 -2.64 4.58
N THR A 93 -28.07 -1.45 3.99
CA THR A 93 -29.12 -0.52 4.44
C THR A 93 -30.54 -1.04 4.19
N TRP A 94 -30.77 -1.75 3.08
CA TRP A 94 -32.08 -2.36 2.79
C TRP A 94 -32.40 -3.50 3.75
N GLU A 95 -31.46 -4.41 4.04
CA GLU A 95 -31.67 -5.50 5.00
C GLU A 95 -31.93 -5.00 6.42
N THR A 96 -31.21 -3.96 6.84
CA THR A 96 -31.44 -3.28 8.13
C THR A 96 -32.84 -2.66 8.20
N SER A 97 -33.32 -2.08 7.10
CA SER A 97 -34.66 -1.49 7.03
C SER A 97 -35.79 -2.54 7.01
N LEU A 98 -35.54 -3.71 6.42
CA LEU A 98 -36.51 -4.82 6.34
C LEU A 98 -36.68 -5.54 7.69
N THR A 99 -35.59 -5.65 8.45
CA THR A 99 -35.58 -6.27 9.79
C THR A 99 -36.14 -5.35 10.89
N ALA A 100 -36.15 -4.03 10.67
CA ALA A 100 -36.68 -3.03 11.61
C ALA A 100 -38.22 -2.82 11.53
N ARG A 101 -38.97 -3.67 10.82
CA ARG A 101 -40.43 -3.49 10.66
C ARG A 101 -41.16 -3.81 11.99
N PRO A 102 -41.90 -2.86 12.58
CA PRO A 102 -42.42 -3.03 13.94
C PRO A 102 -43.57 -4.03 13.98
N ALA A 103 -43.37 -5.10 14.74
CA ALA A 103 -44.44 -5.92 15.26
C ALA A 103 -45.30 -5.07 16.20
N GLY A 104 -46.54 -4.75 15.80
CA GLY A 104 -47.57 -4.35 16.74
C GLY A 104 -48.47 -3.21 16.30
N ARG A 105 -49.65 -3.54 15.78
CA ARG A 105 -50.87 -2.77 16.07
C ARG A 105 -52.13 -3.60 15.89
N GLY A 106 -52.47 -4.38 16.92
CA GLY A 106 -53.78 -5.02 17.09
C GLY A 106 -54.36 -4.65 18.45
N LYS A 107 -54.74 -3.39 18.66
CA LYS A 107 -55.50 -2.98 19.85
C LYS A 107 -56.96 -3.40 19.62
N LYS A 108 -57.41 -4.48 20.26
CA LYS A 108 -58.84 -4.79 20.37
C LYS A 108 -59.48 -3.72 21.27
N LEU A 109 -60.37 -2.92 20.68
CA LEU A 109 -61.27 -2.05 21.42
C LEU A 109 -62.40 -2.92 21.98
N ARG A 110 -62.58 -2.86 23.30
CA ARG A 110 -63.73 -3.43 24.02
C ARG A 110 -64.93 -2.51 23.88
#